data_AF-A0A0N5D9B2-F1
#
_entry.id   AF-A0A0N5D9B2-F1
#
_cell.length_a   1.000
_cell.length_b   1.000
_cell.length_c   1.000
_cell.angle_alpha   90.00
_cell.angle_beta   90.00
_cell.angle_gamma   90.00
#
_symmetry.space_group_name_H-M   'P 1'
#
loop_
_entity.id
_entity.type
_entity.pdbx_description
1 polymer ?
#
loop_
_entity_poly.entity_id
_entity_poly.type
_entity_poly.pdbx_seq_one_letter_code
_entity_poly.pdbx_strand_id
1 'polypeptide(L)'
;MNQKSRVLCILLLLTFFLTINAKLKRIIRSGRRIHRHVPQYPRRQERTRLDCRAHENYVRCGPEPHCEMSCDNLYSPPHCYHAKNHPKCYYPRCICSKGFIRNRIGFCVREWKCPQRLFNYISQNPNFELFFQIF
;
A
#
# COMPACT_ATOMS: atom_id res chain seq x y z
N MET A 1 7.61 5.89 58.46
CA MET A 1 7.29 6.31 57.08
C MET A 1 6.25 7.43 57.13
N ASN A 2 6.62 8.65 56.76
CA ASN A 2 5.85 9.86 57.06
C ASN A 2 4.67 10.04 56.08
N GLN A 3 3.50 10.48 56.55
CA GLN A 3 2.26 10.60 55.74
C GLN A 3 2.46 11.48 54.50
N LYS A 4 3.23 12.56 54.65
CA LYS A 4 3.64 13.45 53.55
C LYS A 4 4.48 12.75 52.48
N SER A 5 5.32 11.80 52.90
CA SER A 5 6.20 11.02 52.01
C SER A 5 5.41 9.98 51.20
N ARG A 6 4.34 9.41 51.78
CA ARG A 6 3.41 8.51 51.07
C ARG A 6 2.61 9.25 50.00
N VAL A 7 2.10 10.44 50.31
CA VAL A 7 1.36 11.27 49.34
C VAL A 7 2.26 11.69 48.19
N LEU A 8 3.51 12.07 48.46
CA LEU A 8 4.47 12.43 47.42
C LEU A 8 4.77 11.24 46.48
N CYS A 9 4.97 10.03 47.01
CA CYS A 9 5.16 8.83 46.19
C CYS A 9 3.95 8.53 45.29
N ILE A 10 2.73 8.66 45.82
CA ILE A 10 1.50 8.40 45.05
C ILE A 10 1.37 9.43 43.91
N LEU A 11 1.67 10.71 44.16
CA LEU A 11 1.63 11.75 43.13
C LEU A 11 2.70 11.52 42.04
N LEU A 12 3.90 11.08 42.42
CA LEU A 12 4.96 10.74 41.45
C LEU A 12 4.61 9.52 40.59
N LEU A 13 3.99 8.49 41.18
CA LEU A 13 3.53 7.32 40.42
C LEU A 13 2.39 7.69 39.46
N LEU A 14 1.40 8.46 39.91
CA LEU A 14 0.27 8.87 39.06
C LEU A 14 0.73 9.71 37.86
N THR A 15 1.65 10.66 38.08
CA THR A 15 2.22 11.47 36.99
C THR A 15 3.05 10.63 36.02
N PHE A 16 3.81 9.65 36.52
CA PHE A 16 4.53 8.70 35.68
C PHE A 16 3.58 7.82 34.82
N PHE A 17 2.52 7.28 35.41
CA PHE A 17 1.52 6.52 34.66
C PHE A 17 0.78 7.37 33.61
N LEU A 18 0.44 8.62 33.91
CA LEU A 18 -0.21 9.51 32.95
C LEU A 18 0.71 9.85 31.76
N THR A 19 2.00 10.04 31.99
CA THR A 19 2.96 10.36 30.92
C THR A 19 3.27 9.17 30.01
N ILE A 20 3.38 7.95 30.55
CA ILE A 20 3.51 6.72 29.75
C ILE A 20 2.32 6.52 28.82
N ASN A 21 1.10 6.65 29.37
CA ASN A 21 -0.13 6.48 28.59
C ASN A 21 -0.26 7.55 27.49
N ALA A 22 0.17 8.78 27.75
CA ALA A 22 0.19 9.85 26.75
C ALA A 22 1.19 9.57 25.61
N LYS A 23 2.38 9.02 25.94
CA LYS A 23 3.40 8.65 24.95
C LYS A 23 2.96 7.47 24.10
N LEU A 24 2.34 6.45 24.70
CA LEU A 24 1.79 5.30 23.98
C LEU A 24 0.63 5.70 23.05
N LYS A 25 -0.28 6.58 23.50
CA LYS A 25 -1.34 7.15 22.64
C LYS A 25 -0.78 7.95 21.46
N ARG A 26 0.36 8.65 21.62
CA ARG A 26 1.04 9.32 20.50
C ARG A 26 1.64 8.33 19.50
N ILE A 27 2.24 7.24 19.96
CA ILE A 27 2.80 6.19 19.09
C ILE A 27 1.70 5.49 18.28
N ILE A 28 0.57 5.18 18.91
CA ILE A 28 -0.59 4.56 18.23
C ILE A 28 -1.22 5.53 17.20
N ARG A 29 -1.29 6.82 17.51
CA ARG A 29 -1.77 7.86 16.56
C ARG A 29 -0.75 8.18 15.46
N SER A 30 0.54 7.98 15.69
CA SER A 30 1.59 8.17 14.69
C SER A 30 1.74 6.99 13.74
N GLY A 31 0.92 5.95 13.88
CA GLY A 31 0.60 5.04 12.79
C GLY A 31 -0.10 5.82 11.68
N ARG A 32 0.64 6.70 10.99
CA ARG A 32 0.27 7.24 9.69
C ARG A 32 -0.18 6.03 8.90
N ARG A 33 -1.46 6.00 8.52
CA ARG A 33 -1.89 5.18 7.40
C ARG A 33 -0.92 5.54 6.29
N ILE A 34 0.03 4.66 6.00
CA ILE A 34 0.87 4.80 4.82
C ILE A 34 -0.16 4.83 3.71
N HIS A 35 -0.46 6.03 3.19
CA HIS A 35 -1.27 6.16 2.00
C HIS A 35 -0.49 5.37 0.96
N ARG A 36 -1.00 4.15 0.72
CA ARG A 36 -0.38 3.10 -0.10
C ARG A 36 0.17 3.81 -1.31
N HIS A 37 1.50 3.89 -1.35
CA HIS A 37 2.20 4.73 -2.30
C HIS A 37 1.66 4.41 -3.68
N VAL A 38 1.18 5.44 -4.38
CA VAL A 38 0.88 5.37 -5.80
C VAL A 38 2.08 4.69 -6.44
N PRO A 39 1.90 3.54 -7.11
CA PRO A 39 3.03 2.84 -7.68
C PRO A 39 3.76 3.78 -8.65
N GLN A 40 5.01 4.13 -8.30
CA GLN A 40 5.83 5.00 -9.12
C GLN A 40 6.59 4.14 -10.11
N TYR A 41 5.97 3.92 -11.27
CA TYR A 41 6.69 3.38 -12.42
C TYR A 41 7.46 4.50 -13.11
N PRO A 42 8.61 4.20 -13.74
CA PRO A 42 9.29 5.18 -14.57
C PRO A 42 8.31 5.71 -15.62
N ARG A 43 8.15 7.04 -15.70
CA ARG A 43 7.28 7.65 -16.71
C ARG A 43 7.87 7.36 -18.08
N ARG A 44 7.10 6.66 -18.92
CA ARG A 44 7.41 6.47 -20.33
C ARG A 44 6.62 7.47 -21.17
N GLN A 45 7.15 7.81 -22.33
CA GLN A 45 6.42 8.58 -23.33
C GLN A 45 5.60 7.59 -24.16
N GLU A 46 4.33 7.46 -23.82
CA GLU A 46 3.40 6.49 -24.42
C GLU A 46 2.43 7.22 -25.37
N ARG A 47 2.98 7.99 -26.32
CA ARG A 47 2.20 8.94 -27.14
C ARG A 47 1.40 8.23 -28.21
N THR A 48 1.90 7.11 -28.71
CA THR A 48 1.35 6.35 -29.83
C THR A 48 1.21 4.87 -29.50
N ARG A 49 0.49 4.16 -30.36
CA ARG A 49 0.32 2.71 -30.23
C ARG A 49 1.64 1.94 -30.32
N LEU A 50 2.64 2.47 -31.04
CA LEU A 50 3.94 1.83 -31.24
C LEU A 50 4.83 1.90 -30.00
N ASP A 51 4.51 2.78 -29.05
CA ASP A 51 5.26 2.94 -27.79
C ASP A 51 4.90 1.85 -26.75
N CYS A 52 3.83 1.10 -27.00
CA CYS A 52 3.35 0.06 -26.10
C CYS A 52 4.19 -1.21 -26.21
N ARG A 53 4.56 -1.76 -25.04
CA ARG A 53 5.30 -3.01 -24.93
C ARG A 53 4.37 -4.22 -25.08
N ALA A 54 4.96 -5.40 -25.07
CA ALA A 54 4.22 -6.66 -25.03
C ALA A 54 3.17 -6.66 -23.90
N HIS A 55 1.99 -7.18 -24.23
CA HIS A 55 0.82 -7.26 -23.34
C HIS A 55 0.24 -5.91 -22.90
N GLU A 56 0.56 -4.82 -23.61
CA GLU A 56 -0.07 -3.52 -23.42
C GLU A 56 -1.03 -3.19 -24.58
N ASN A 57 -2.07 -2.43 -24.29
CA ASN A 57 -2.94 -1.80 -25.28
C ASN A 57 -2.86 -0.29 -25.15
N TYR A 58 -2.77 0.39 -26.29
CA TYR A 58 -2.84 1.84 -26.34
C TYR A 58 -4.27 2.31 -26.15
N VAL A 59 -4.45 3.29 -25.27
CA VAL A 59 -5.71 3.98 -25.07
C VAL A 59 -5.49 5.48 -25.22
N ARG A 60 -6.43 6.15 -25.90
CA ARG A 60 -6.45 7.62 -25.96
C ARG A 60 -6.78 8.25 -24.61
N CYS A 61 -7.53 7.50 -23.79
CA CYS A 61 -8.01 7.89 -22.49
C CYS A 61 -7.80 6.74 -21.51
N GLY A 62 -6.81 6.88 -20.62
CA GLY A 62 -6.49 5.88 -19.60
C GLY A 62 -7.00 6.26 -18.21
N PRO A 63 -7.10 5.28 -17.29
CA PRO A 63 -7.35 5.56 -15.88
C PRO A 63 -6.16 6.29 -15.24
N GLU A 64 -6.38 6.82 -14.03
CA GLU A 64 -5.30 7.36 -13.19
C GLU A 64 -4.14 6.35 -13.08
N PRO A 65 -2.86 6.79 -13.06
CA PRO A 65 -1.73 5.89 -12.89
C PRO A 65 -1.84 4.99 -11.65
N HIS A 66 -2.40 5.50 -10.55
CA HIS A 66 -2.60 4.71 -9.34
C HIS A 66 -3.78 3.73 -9.44
N CYS A 67 -4.69 3.96 -10.38
CA CYS A 67 -5.85 3.13 -10.66
C CYS A 67 -5.58 2.01 -11.66
N GLU A 68 -4.42 2.02 -12.32
CA GLU A 68 -3.99 0.87 -13.10
C GLU A 68 -3.68 -0.31 -12.16
N MET A 69 -4.19 -1.49 -12.50
CA MET A 69 -3.98 -2.69 -11.71
C MET A 69 -2.51 -3.13 -11.78
N SER A 70 -1.93 -3.42 -10.63
CA SER A 70 -0.53 -3.75 -10.48
C SER A 70 -0.28 -4.77 -9.37
N CYS A 71 0.91 -5.36 -9.34
CA CYS A 71 1.30 -6.26 -8.26
C CYS A 71 1.19 -5.62 -6.87
N ASP A 72 1.36 -4.29 -6.78
CA ASP A 72 1.35 -3.57 -5.50
C ASP A 72 -0.08 -3.34 -4.97
N ASN A 73 -1.06 -3.12 -5.86
CA ASN A 73 -2.45 -2.86 -5.50
C ASN A 73 -3.42 -4.04 -5.75
N LEU A 74 -2.96 -5.16 -6.30
CA LEU A 74 -3.77 -6.34 -6.66
C LEU A 74 -4.77 -6.77 -5.57
N TYR A 75 -4.30 -6.94 -4.34
CA TYR A 75 -5.13 -7.40 -3.21
C TYR A 75 -5.75 -6.27 -2.37
N SER A 76 -5.58 -5.02 -2.80
CA SER A 76 -6.25 -3.88 -2.19
C SER A 76 -6.30 -2.73 -3.20
N PRO A 77 -7.12 -2.89 -4.25
CA PRO A 77 -7.20 -1.91 -5.32
C PRO A 77 -7.73 -0.58 -4.76
N PRO A 78 -7.22 0.55 -5.26
CA PRO A 78 -7.75 1.86 -4.88
C PRO A 78 -9.17 2.05 -5.42
N HIS A 79 -9.93 2.92 -4.77
CA HIS A 79 -11.26 3.29 -5.25
C HIS A 79 -11.13 4.21 -6.46
N CYS A 80 -11.45 3.68 -7.64
CA CYS A 80 -11.18 4.31 -8.93
C CYS A 80 -12.43 4.39 -9.80
N TYR A 81 -12.54 5.47 -10.56
CA TYR A 81 -13.59 5.65 -11.55
C TYR A 81 -13.11 5.12 -12.90
N HIS A 82 -13.85 4.18 -13.50
CA HIS A 82 -13.49 3.53 -14.76
C HIS A 82 -14.31 3.99 -15.97
N ALA A 83 -15.13 5.04 -15.81
CA ALA A 83 -15.94 5.55 -16.91
C ALA A 83 -15.06 6.18 -18.00
N LYS A 84 -15.23 5.73 -19.25
CA LYS A 84 -14.46 6.23 -20.41
C LYS A 84 -14.62 7.73 -20.65
N ASN A 85 -15.75 8.31 -20.23
CA ASN A 85 -16.07 9.72 -20.39
C ASN A 85 -15.85 10.52 -19.10
N HIS A 86 -15.12 9.96 -18.12
CA HIS A 86 -14.85 10.66 -16.87
C HIS A 86 -13.94 11.88 -17.14
N PRO A 87 -14.19 13.05 -16.53
CA PRO A 87 -13.37 14.25 -16.73
C PRO A 87 -11.90 14.05 -16.30
N LYS A 88 -11.66 13.09 -15.40
CA LYS A 88 -10.30 12.59 -15.10
C LYS A 88 -9.85 11.53 -16.10
N CYS A 89 -10.02 11.81 -17.37
CA CYS A 89 -9.45 11.03 -18.46
C CYS A 89 -7.97 11.39 -18.55
N TYR A 90 -7.08 10.46 -18.23
CA TYR A 90 -5.64 10.72 -18.36
C TYR A 90 -5.24 10.52 -19.81
N TYR A 91 -4.34 11.40 -20.28
CA TYR A 91 -3.77 11.46 -21.64
C TYR A 91 -3.43 10.08 -22.25
N PRO A 92 -3.22 10.03 -23.58
CA PRO A 92 -2.93 8.78 -24.24
C PRO A 92 -1.74 8.04 -23.60
N ARG A 93 -1.96 6.75 -23.36
CA ARG A 93 -1.02 5.90 -22.64
C ARG A 93 -1.20 4.43 -22.98
N CYS A 94 -0.24 3.62 -22.57
CA CYS A 94 -0.29 2.17 -22.64
C CYS A 94 -0.80 1.62 -21.31
N ILE A 95 -1.81 0.75 -21.38
CA ILE A 95 -2.35 0.04 -20.22
C ILE A 95 -2.17 -1.46 -20.40
N CYS A 96 -2.03 -2.21 -19.30
CA CYS A 96 -2.00 -3.66 -19.41
C CYS A 96 -3.28 -4.21 -20.07
N SER A 97 -3.10 -5.18 -20.95
CA SER A 97 -4.19 -5.93 -21.58
C SER A 97 -5.00 -6.69 -20.53
N LYS A 98 -6.25 -7.05 -20.87
CA LYS A 98 -7.10 -7.86 -19.99
C LYS A 98 -6.37 -9.14 -19.56
N GLY A 99 -6.34 -9.42 -18.26
CA GLY A 99 -5.64 -10.57 -17.67
C GLY A 99 -4.15 -10.36 -17.38
N PHE A 100 -3.62 -9.16 -17.62
CA PHE A 100 -2.26 -8.77 -17.24
C PHE A 100 -2.29 -7.60 -16.25
N ILE A 101 -1.29 -7.56 -15.38
CA ILE A 101 -1.12 -6.53 -14.36
C ILE A 101 0.32 -6.00 -14.36
N ARG A 102 0.51 -4.73 -14.02
CA ARG A 102 1.81 -4.08 -14.10
C ARG A 102 2.69 -4.50 -12.90
N ASN A 103 3.90 -4.97 -13.16
CA ASN A 103 4.88 -5.23 -12.11
C ASN A 103 5.68 -3.96 -11.74
N ARG A 104 6.50 -4.03 -10.69
CA ARG A 104 7.33 -2.90 -10.21
C ARG A 104 8.31 -2.34 -11.24
N ILE A 105 8.72 -3.15 -12.21
CA ILE A 105 9.66 -2.78 -13.28
C ILE A 105 8.91 -2.13 -14.46
N GLY A 106 7.58 -2.09 -14.42
CA GLY A 106 6.73 -1.48 -15.43
C GLY A 106 6.34 -2.41 -16.59
N PHE A 107 6.46 -3.73 -16.43
CA PHE A 107 6.00 -4.71 -17.43
C PHE A 107 4.65 -5.31 -17.05
N CYS A 108 3.82 -5.58 -18.05
CA CYS A 108 2.55 -6.28 -17.89
C CYS A 108 2.79 -7.78 -17.83
N VAL A 109 2.55 -8.37 -16.66
CA VAL A 109 2.75 -9.79 -16.38
C VAL A 109 1.44 -10.43 -15.94
N ARG A 110 1.37 -11.76 -15.97
CA ARG A 110 0.23 -12.48 -15.40
C ARG A 110 0.26 -12.40 -13.88
N GLU A 111 -0.90 -12.49 -13.26
CA GLU A 111 -1.08 -12.33 -11.83
C GLU A 111 -0.15 -13.21 -10.98
N TRP A 112 -0.03 -14.49 -11.36
CA TRP A 112 0.83 -15.47 -10.69
C TRP A 112 2.33 -15.17 -10.78
N LYS A 113 2.75 -14.25 -11.66
CA LYS A 113 4.15 -13.78 -11.75
C LYS A 113 4.45 -12.63 -10.78
N CYS A 114 3.44 -12.05 -10.14
CA CYS A 114 3.70 -11.12 -9.06
C CYS A 114 4.34 -11.86 -7.89
N PRO A 115 5.32 -11.26 -7.20
CA PRO A 115 5.85 -11.84 -5.99
C PRO A 115 4.67 -12.06 -5.02
N GLN A 116 4.41 -13.32 -4.68
CA GLN A 116 3.33 -13.68 -3.78
C GLN A 116 3.52 -12.89 -2.48
N ARG A 117 2.43 -12.27 -2.02
CA ARG A 117 2.39 -11.56 -0.72
C ARG A 117 2.55 -12.49 0.49
N LEU A 118 3.16 -13.69 0.37
CA LEU A 118 3.53 -14.47 1.56
C LEU A 118 4.31 -13.60 2.55
N PHE A 119 5.21 -12.75 2.04
CA PHE A 119 5.96 -11.78 2.85
C PHE A 119 5.11 -10.70 3.52
N ASN A 120 4.05 -10.20 2.87
CA ASN A 120 3.19 -9.16 3.47
C ASN A 120 2.21 -9.73 4.49
N TYR A 121 1.85 -11.02 4.38
CA TYR A 121 1.08 -11.71 5.40
C TYR A 121 1.95 -12.03 6.63
N ILE A 122 3.18 -12.51 6.42
CA ILE A 122 4.16 -12.79 7.50
C ILE A 122 4.59 -11.48 8.19
N SER A 123 4.84 -10.40 7.44
CA SER A 123 5.19 -9.08 8.00
C SER A 123 4.05 -8.43 8.80
N GLN A 124 2.80 -8.79 8.56
CA GLN A 124 1.63 -8.27 9.28
C GLN A 124 1.15 -9.23 10.39
N ASN A 125 1.64 -10.47 10.42
CA ASN A 125 1.36 -11.48 11.44
C ASN A 125 2.62 -12.32 11.73
N PRO A 126 3.55 -11.82 12.58
CA PRO A 126 4.76 -12.56 12.94
C PRO A 126 4.51 -13.81 13.80
N ASN A 127 3.25 -14.10 14.18
CA ASN A 127 2.86 -15.28 14.97
C ASN A 127 2.37 -16.46 14.12
N PHE A 128 2.49 -16.41 12.78
CA PHE A 128 2.03 -17.47 11.88
C PHE A 128 3.16 -18.43 11.48
N GLU A 129 4.13 -18.69 12.35
CA GLU A 129 5.19 -19.69 12.17
C GLU A 129 4.74 -21.13 12.50
N LEU A 130 3.50 -21.52 12.19
CA LEU A 130 3.00 -22.85 12.57
C LEU A 130 2.11 -23.53 11.53
N PHE A 131 2.24 -23.19 10.25
CA PHE A 131 1.40 -23.81 9.22
C PHE A 131 2.09 -24.32 7.94
N PHE A 132 3.42 -24.31 7.85
CA PHE A 132 4.12 -24.97 6.73
C PHE A 132 5.31 -25.82 7.20
N GLN A 133 5.05 -26.68 8.19
CA GLN A 133 5.93 -27.80 8.54
C GLN A 133 5.32 -29.16 8.20
N ILE A 134 4.39 -29.20 7.24
CA ILE A 134 3.83 -30.45 6.71
C ILE A 134 3.80 -30.36 5.18
N PHE A 135 4.98 -30.48 4.56
CA PHE A 135 5.23 -31.25 3.35
C PHE A 135 6.70 -31.68 3.37
#